data_AF-A0A397S2N8-F1
#
_entry.id   AF-A0A397S2N8-F1
#
_cell.length_a   1.000
_cell.length_b   1.000
_cell.length_c   1.000
_cell.angle_alpha   90.00
_cell.angle_beta   90.00
_cell.angle_gamma   90.00
#
_symmetry.space_group_name_H-M   'P 1'
#
loop_
_entity.id
_entity.type
_entity.pdbx_description
1 polymer ?
#
loop_
_entity_poly.entity_id
_entity_poly.type
_entity_poly.pdbx_seq_one_letter_code
_entity_poly.pdbx_strand_id
1 'polypeptide(L)'
;MNGRIELLRLHNELCDKIDRDYQKLIKSTTSLQEISNQITKHLTDYSQEKDNLLSFYQVNRLAGKVNIEKLLEEVSSREQKISFLSKQSKKTKTDKQSKRKNNQEEYIYCQECHREIKPKAEYWYNSSKNDGYKLCSEKCYEEYYGEYCNQCANKTLTFYRDEQNPNIITCPACYEKNQQEERERKGRLTTYCQKCSAKLPENYVLDTCDNCLDKEDAEREREREQIRSQQQQLQSDIANLEQNSSKTPQQQADLDQKKQKLKDLEDKLNELETEKDNSTDLDTQIAKLQSEIRALEKKPNRTTEEEKLLTDKRKKLAELLAKKNKKENSQSPKKPIILYVSLTVGGIILLVILATIIFRRKKK
;
A
#
# COMPACT_ATOMS: atom_id res chain seq x y z
N MET A 1 -12.02 13.50 10.52
CA MET A 1 -12.20 12.30 9.68
C MET A 1 -13.03 12.57 8.42
N ASN A 2 -13.99 13.51 8.43
CA ASN A 2 -14.94 13.72 7.32
C ASN A 2 -14.31 14.08 5.96
N GLY A 3 -13.26 14.92 5.91
CA GLY A 3 -12.64 15.33 4.64
C GLY A 3 -12.01 14.20 3.82
N ARG A 4 -11.53 13.12 4.47
CA ARG A 4 -10.96 11.96 3.76
C ARG A 4 -12.05 11.12 3.09
N ILE A 5 -13.16 10.90 3.79
CA ILE A 5 -14.30 10.13 3.25
C ILE A 5 -14.88 10.89 2.06
N GLU A 6 -15.03 12.21 2.19
CA GLU A 6 -15.56 13.07 1.15
C GLU A 6 -14.67 13.13 -0.10
N LEU A 7 -13.34 13.21 0.08
CA LEU A 7 -12.39 13.15 -1.03
C LEU A 7 -12.48 11.82 -1.80
N LEU A 8 -12.60 10.69 -1.08
CA LEU A 8 -12.74 9.37 -1.71
C LEU A 8 -14.08 9.22 -2.43
N ARG A 9 -15.16 9.79 -1.88
CA ARG A 9 -16.47 9.83 -2.54
C ARG A 9 -16.40 10.57 -3.87
N LEU A 10 -15.84 11.79 -3.87
CA LEU A 10 -15.71 12.61 -5.08
C LEU A 10 -14.79 11.96 -6.13
N HIS A 11 -13.70 11.31 -5.71
CA HIS A 11 -12.83 10.56 -6.60
C HIS A 11 -13.57 9.39 -7.27
N ASN A 12 -14.28 8.58 -6.50
CA ASN A 12 -15.06 7.47 -7.04
C ASN A 12 -16.16 7.95 -8.00
N GLU A 13 -16.84 9.05 -7.68
CA GLU A 13 -17.86 9.65 -8.55
C GLU A 13 -17.30 10.09 -9.90
N LEU A 14 -16.10 10.69 -9.91
CA LEU A 14 -15.40 11.06 -11.14
C LEU A 14 -15.01 9.82 -11.95
N CYS A 15 -14.43 8.82 -11.30
CA CYS A 15 -14.06 7.54 -11.91
C CYS A 15 -15.27 6.84 -12.57
N ASP A 16 -16.39 6.75 -11.87
CA ASP A 16 -17.62 6.14 -12.39
C ASP A 16 -18.22 6.96 -13.54
N LYS A 17 -18.11 8.29 -13.50
CA LYS A 17 -18.56 9.17 -14.58
C LYS A 17 -17.76 8.90 -15.86
N ILE A 18 -16.43 8.82 -15.75
CA ILE A 18 -15.53 8.51 -16.86
C ILE A 18 -15.88 7.15 -17.48
N ASP A 19 -16.11 6.12 -16.66
CA ASP A 19 -16.46 4.78 -17.15
C ASP A 19 -17.83 4.75 -17.85
N ARG A 20 -18.84 5.43 -17.29
CA ARG A 20 -20.17 5.53 -17.92
C ARG A 20 -20.09 6.22 -19.28
N ASP A 21 -19.36 7.32 -19.37
CA ASP A 21 -19.23 8.09 -20.62
C ASP A 21 -18.44 7.29 -21.67
N TYR A 22 -17.38 6.58 -21.27
CA TYR A 22 -16.68 5.62 -22.13
C TYR A 22 -17.62 4.55 -22.71
N GLN A 23 -18.45 3.94 -21.86
CA GLN A 23 -19.42 2.93 -22.30
C GLN A 23 -20.48 3.49 -23.26
N LYS A 24 -20.93 4.73 -23.04
CA LYS A 24 -21.85 5.42 -23.96
C LYS A 24 -21.19 5.68 -25.31
N LEU A 25 -19.93 6.14 -25.32
CA LEU A 25 -19.19 6.45 -26.55
C LEU A 25 -18.96 5.20 -27.41
N ILE A 26 -18.63 4.06 -26.80
CA ILE A 26 -18.44 2.79 -27.54
C ILE A 26 -19.74 2.29 -28.17
N LYS A 27 -20.87 2.48 -27.48
CA LYS A 27 -22.19 2.03 -27.96
C LYS A 27 -22.87 3.03 -28.88
N SER A 28 -22.28 4.20 -29.07
CA SER A 28 -22.86 5.28 -29.87
C SER A 28 -22.85 4.93 -31.36
N THR A 29 -24.01 5.09 -32.01
CA THR A 29 -24.17 4.95 -33.46
C THR A 29 -24.03 6.28 -34.21
N THR A 30 -23.66 7.36 -33.49
CA THR A 30 -23.51 8.70 -34.06
C THR A 30 -22.28 8.81 -34.96
N SER A 31 -22.20 9.90 -35.73
CA SER A 31 -21.08 10.13 -36.64
C SER A 31 -19.73 10.18 -35.89
N LEU A 32 -18.64 9.75 -36.52
CA LEU A 32 -17.30 9.80 -35.92
C LEU A 32 -16.90 11.23 -35.50
N GLN A 33 -17.42 12.24 -36.18
CA GLN A 33 -17.17 13.64 -35.84
C GLN A 33 -17.91 14.05 -34.57
N GLU A 34 -19.16 13.58 -34.39
CA GLU A 34 -19.94 13.72 -33.15
C GLU A 34 -19.20 13.08 -31.97
N ILE A 35 -18.73 11.84 -32.14
CA ILE A 35 -18.01 11.08 -31.12
C ILE A 35 -16.71 11.79 -30.74
N SER A 36 -15.96 12.31 -31.72
CA SER A 36 -14.74 13.09 -31.46
C SER A 36 -15.03 14.35 -30.65
N ASN A 37 -16.11 15.09 -30.97
CA ASN A 37 -16.49 16.29 -30.24
C ASN A 37 -16.92 15.97 -28.80
N GLN A 38 -17.66 14.88 -28.59
CA GLN A 38 -18.04 14.41 -27.27
C GLN A 38 -16.81 14.02 -26.44
N ILE A 39 -15.84 13.31 -27.03
CA ILE A 39 -14.58 12.96 -26.37
C ILE A 39 -13.83 14.22 -25.90
N THR A 40 -13.67 15.23 -26.75
CA THR A 40 -12.98 16.47 -26.40
C THR A 40 -13.69 17.21 -25.26
N LYS A 41 -15.03 17.25 -25.30
CA LYS A 41 -15.83 17.85 -24.22
C LYS A 41 -15.63 17.11 -22.90
N HIS A 42 -15.76 15.79 -22.90
CA HIS A 42 -15.58 14.96 -21.70
C HIS A 42 -14.18 15.13 -21.09
N LEU A 43 -13.12 15.13 -21.89
CA LEU A 43 -11.75 15.34 -21.40
C LEU A 43 -11.55 16.72 -20.74
N THR A 44 -12.22 17.75 -21.26
CA THR A 44 -12.18 19.10 -20.67
C THR A 44 -12.88 19.10 -19.31
N ASP A 45 -14.06 18.49 -19.23
CA ASP A 45 -14.84 18.40 -17.99
C ASP A 45 -14.07 17.61 -16.90
N TYR A 46 -13.42 16.50 -17.26
CA TYR A 46 -12.64 15.69 -16.31
C TYR A 46 -11.40 16.41 -15.80
N SER A 47 -10.69 17.14 -16.66
CA SER A 47 -9.55 17.96 -16.23
C SER A 47 -9.98 18.98 -15.18
N GLN A 48 -11.12 19.64 -15.38
CA GLN A 48 -11.64 20.61 -14.42
C GLN A 48 -12.07 19.94 -13.09
N GLU A 49 -12.72 18.78 -13.14
CA GLU A 49 -13.10 18.02 -11.93
C GLU A 49 -11.87 17.51 -11.16
N LYS A 50 -10.80 17.14 -11.87
CA LYS A 50 -9.50 16.77 -11.30
C LYS A 50 -8.84 17.94 -10.57
N ASP A 51 -8.86 19.14 -11.15
CA ASP A 51 -8.34 20.36 -10.51
C ASP A 51 -9.15 20.74 -9.25
N ASN A 52 -10.46 20.52 -9.29
CA ASN A 52 -11.34 20.72 -8.13
C ASN A 52 -11.01 19.72 -6.99
N LEU A 53 -10.77 18.45 -7.31
CA LEU A 53 -10.31 17.44 -6.34
C LEU A 53 -8.98 17.80 -5.70
N LEU A 54 -8.03 18.29 -6.49
CA LEU A 54 -6.72 18.74 -6.00
C LEU A 54 -6.86 19.94 -5.07
N SER A 55 -7.70 20.92 -5.45
CA SER A 55 -8.00 22.08 -4.61
C SER A 55 -8.66 21.66 -3.29
N PHE A 56 -9.63 20.74 -3.34
CA PHE A 56 -10.29 20.20 -2.14
C PHE A 56 -9.28 19.52 -1.20
N TYR A 57 -8.36 18.72 -1.75
CA TYR A 57 -7.29 18.08 -0.99
C TYR A 57 -6.38 19.10 -0.28
N GLN A 58 -5.98 20.16 -0.98
CA GLN A 58 -5.13 21.22 -0.44
C GLN A 58 -5.83 22.00 0.68
N VAL A 59 -7.08 22.43 0.46
CA VAL A 59 -7.87 23.20 1.43
C VAL A 59 -8.10 22.41 2.72
N ASN A 60 -8.35 21.10 2.62
CA ASN A 60 -8.63 20.25 3.78
C ASN A 60 -7.36 19.73 4.50
N ARG A 61 -6.15 20.19 4.11
CA ARG A 61 -4.87 19.79 4.71
C ARG A 61 -4.72 18.28 4.85
N LEU A 62 -5.10 17.53 3.82
CA LEU A 62 -5.04 16.07 3.81
C LEU A 62 -3.64 15.51 3.46
N ALA A 63 -2.63 16.38 3.43
CA ALA A 63 -1.22 16.03 3.22
C ALA A 63 -0.77 14.89 4.14
N GLY A 64 -0.24 13.81 3.54
CA GLY A 64 0.25 12.62 4.25
C GLY A 64 -0.83 11.66 4.76
N LYS A 65 -2.12 11.99 4.62
CA LYS A 65 -3.24 11.14 5.07
C LYS A 65 -3.89 10.35 3.93
N VAL A 66 -3.71 10.81 2.69
CA VAL A 66 -4.21 10.19 1.47
C VAL A 66 -3.15 10.35 0.40
N ASN A 67 -2.86 9.27 -0.34
CA ASN A 67 -1.95 9.33 -1.49
C ASN A 67 -2.70 9.91 -2.70
N ILE A 68 -2.74 11.24 -2.79
CA ILE A 68 -3.44 11.96 -3.86
C ILE A 68 -2.84 11.69 -5.24
N GLU A 69 -1.53 11.45 -5.33
CA GLU A 69 -0.84 11.14 -6.58
C GLU A 69 -1.41 9.87 -7.22
N LYS A 70 -1.62 8.82 -6.41
CA LYS A 70 -2.23 7.58 -6.87
C LYS A 70 -3.66 7.78 -7.40
N LEU A 71 -4.45 8.64 -6.75
CA LEU A 71 -5.82 8.93 -7.18
C LEU A 71 -5.86 9.71 -8.50
N LEU A 72 -4.95 10.67 -8.67
CA LEU A 72 -4.82 11.46 -9.90
C LEU A 72 -4.26 10.63 -11.06
N GLU A 73 -3.37 9.68 -10.78
CA GLU A 73 -2.83 8.73 -11.76
C GLU A 73 -3.94 7.82 -12.30
N GLU A 74 -4.83 7.33 -11.43
CA GLU A 74 -5.98 6.52 -11.83
C GLU A 74 -6.93 7.28 -12.77
N VAL A 75 -7.26 8.53 -12.44
CA VAL A 75 -8.08 9.40 -13.30
C VAL A 75 -7.40 9.60 -14.66
N SER A 76 -6.10 9.89 -14.66
CA SER A 76 -5.32 10.12 -15.90
C SER A 76 -5.26 8.88 -16.79
N SER A 77 -5.15 7.69 -16.19
CA SER A 77 -5.18 6.41 -16.91
C SER A 77 -6.52 6.18 -17.62
N ARG A 78 -7.64 6.55 -16.98
CA ARG A 78 -8.98 6.44 -17.58
C ARG A 78 -9.21 7.49 -18.68
N GLU A 79 -8.72 8.71 -18.51
CA GLU A 79 -8.71 9.73 -19.59
C GLU A 79 -7.96 9.24 -20.83
N GLN A 80 -6.81 8.56 -20.64
CA GLN A 80 -6.04 8.00 -21.75
C GLN A 80 -6.84 6.95 -22.54
N LYS A 81 -7.63 6.11 -21.87
CA LYS A 81 -8.52 5.14 -22.53
C LYS A 81 -9.54 5.82 -23.45
N ILE A 82 -10.15 6.90 -22.99
CA ILE A 82 -11.08 7.70 -23.82
C ILE A 82 -10.33 8.36 -24.99
N SER A 83 -9.12 8.89 -24.76
CA SER A 83 -8.32 9.51 -25.82
C SER A 83 -7.95 8.52 -26.94
N PHE A 84 -7.78 7.23 -26.62
CA PHE A 84 -7.44 6.18 -27.58
C PHE A 84 -8.55 5.91 -28.59
N LEU A 85 -9.83 6.01 -28.18
CA LEU A 85 -10.98 5.90 -29.10
C LEU A 85 -10.92 6.97 -30.20
N SER A 86 -10.48 8.19 -29.87
CA SER A 86 -10.30 9.25 -30.87
C SER A 86 -9.23 8.90 -31.91
N LYS A 87 -8.15 8.22 -31.50
CA LYS A 87 -7.07 7.82 -32.40
C LYS A 87 -7.49 6.70 -33.35
N GLN A 88 -8.31 5.76 -32.87
CA GLN A 88 -8.86 4.68 -33.72
C GLN A 88 -9.83 5.21 -34.78
N SER A 89 -10.68 6.19 -34.44
CA SER A 89 -11.64 6.79 -35.38
C SER A 89 -10.99 7.49 -36.59
N LYS A 90 -9.73 7.96 -36.44
CA LYS A 90 -9.00 8.65 -37.51
C LYS A 90 -8.34 7.68 -38.50
N LYS A 91 -8.01 6.45 -38.09
CA LYS A 91 -7.36 5.45 -38.96
C LYS A 91 -8.30 4.81 -39.98
N THR A 92 -9.60 4.79 -39.74
CA THR A 92 -10.57 4.08 -40.60
C THR A 92 -10.99 4.82 -41.87
N LYS A 93 -10.49 6.03 -42.13
CA LYS A 93 -10.85 6.85 -43.31
C LYS A 93 -9.97 6.63 -44.55
N THR A 94 -8.90 5.83 -44.48
CA THR A 94 -7.90 5.77 -45.57
C THR A 94 -8.03 4.54 -46.49
N ASP A 95 -8.76 3.48 -46.10
CA ASP A 95 -8.66 2.16 -46.78
C ASP A 95 -9.86 1.73 -47.64
N LYS A 96 -10.61 2.67 -48.25
CA LYS A 96 -11.67 2.29 -49.19
C LYS A 96 -11.61 3.05 -50.50
N GLN A 97 -10.63 2.72 -51.34
CA GLN A 97 -10.78 2.78 -52.80
C GLN A 97 -9.65 2.00 -53.49
N SER A 98 -9.96 0.80 -54.01
CA SER A 98 -9.51 0.30 -55.32
C SER A 98 -9.73 -1.21 -55.41
N LYS A 99 -10.68 -1.63 -56.25
CA LYS A 99 -10.72 -2.98 -56.84
C LYS A 99 -11.00 -2.85 -58.33
N ARG A 100 -9.97 -3.02 -59.16
CA ARG A 100 -10.09 -3.43 -60.57
C ARG A 100 -9.11 -4.57 -60.81
N LYS A 101 -9.65 -5.70 -61.25
CA LYS A 101 -8.89 -6.91 -61.62
C LYS A 101 -8.19 -6.68 -62.95
N ASN A 102 -6.88 -6.85 -62.98
CA ASN A 102 -6.13 -7.14 -64.20
C ASN A 102 -5.10 -8.22 -63.82
N ASN A 103 -4.96 -9.25 -64.66
CA ASN A 103 -3.97 -10.31 -64.52
C ASN A 103 -2.56 -9.76 -64.76
N GLN A 104 -2.04 -9.02 -63.79
CA GLN A 104 -0.62 -8.72 -63.65
C GLN A 104 -0.08 -9.62 -62.55
N GLU A 105 1.13 -10.12 -62.72
CA GLU A 105 1.85 -10.88 -61.68
C GLU A 105 1.74 -10.11 -60.36
N GLU A 106 1.03 -10.70 -59.39
CA GLU A 106 0.64 -10.00 -58.18
C GLU A 106 1.90 -9.83 -57.31
N TYR A 107 2.51 -8.65 -57.41
CA TYR A 107 3.60 -8.24 -56.55
C TYR A 107 3.15 -8.32 -55.10
N ILE A 108 3.80 -9.18 -54.32
CA ILE A 108 3.55 -9.30 -52.89
C ILE A 108 4.38 -8.22 -52.20
N TYR A 109 3.76 -7.44 -51.31
CA TYR A 109 4.46 -6.45 -50.51
C TYR A 109 4.51 -6.89 -49.04
N CYS A 110 5.63 -6.63 -48.38
CA CYS A 110 5.73 -6.81 -46.94
C CYS A 110 4.79 -5.84 -46.23
N GLN A 111 3.91 -6.35 -45.37
CA GLN A 111 2.92 -5.52 -44.69
C GLN A 111 3.52 -4.47 -43.74
N GLU A 112 4.68 -4.77 -43.15
CA GLU A 112 5.35 -3.88 -42.18
C GLU A 112 6.22 -2.80 -42.86
N CYS A 113 7.13 -3.21 -43.75
CA CYS A 113 8.09 -2.28 -44.35
C CYS A 113 7.78 -1.87 -45.80
N HIS A 114 6.68 -2.37 -46.36
CA HIS A 114 6.20 -2.12 -47.73
C HIS A 114 7.20 -2.47 -48.85
N ARG A 115 8.28 -3.21 -48.54
CA ARG A 115 9.21 -3.72 -49.55
C ARG A 115 8.58 -4.84 -50.36
N GLU A 116 8.85 -4.84 -51.65
CA GLU A 116 8.44 -5.91 -52.56
C GLU A 116 9.12 -7.24 -52.16
N ILE A 117 8.29 -8.27 -52.00
CA ILE A 117 8.71 -9.66 -51.82
C ILE A 117 8.73 -10.29 -53.19
N LYS A 118 9.93 -10.56 -53.71
CA LYS A 118 10.13 -11.14 -55.03
C LYS A 118 9.34 -12.45 -55.19
N PRO A 119 8.81 -12.74 -56.39
CA PRO A 119 8.22 -14.05 -56.67
C PRO A 119 9.18 -15.18 -56.28
N LYS A 120 8.67 -16.20 -55.57
CA LYS A 120 9.42 -17.35 -55.01
C LYS A 120 10.36 -17.04 -53.83
N ALA A 121 10.40 -15.82 -53.31
CA ALA A 121 11.10 -15.55 -52.06
C ALA A 121 10.34 -16.14 -50.85
N GLU A 122 11.10 -16.55 -49.83
CA GLU A 122 10.53 -16.94 -48.54
C GLU A 122 9.92 -15.72 -47.84
N TYR A 123 8.80 -15.94 -47.14
CA TYR A 123 8.12 -14.90 -46.37
C TYR A 123 7.55 -15.50 -45.08
N TRP A 124 7.37 -14.63 -44.10
CA TRP A 124 6.77 -14.94 -42.81
C TRP A 124 5.29 -14.57 -42.84
N TYR A 125 4.46 -15.39 -42.21
CA TYR A 125 3.02 -15.14 -42.05
C TYR A 125 2.52 -15.81 -40.77
N ASN A 126 1.44 -15.29 -40.19
CA ASN A 126 0.86 -15.83 -38.96
C ASN A 126 -0.29 -16.80 -39.30
N SER A 127 -0.02 -18.10 -39.21
CA SER A 127 -0.99 -19.15 -39.53
C SER A 127 -2.20 -19.17 -38.57
N SER A 128 -2.04 -18.70 -37.33
CA SER A 128 -3.12 -18.69 -36.34
C SER A 128 -4.11 -17.55 -36.53
N LYS A 129 -3.67 -16.38 -37.05
CA LYS A 129 -4.55 -15.22 -37.28
C LYS A 129 -5.28 -15.25 -38.62
N ASN A 130 -4.74 -15.96 -39.61
CA ASN A 130 -5.32 -16.10 -40.95
C ASN A 130 -5.74 -14.77 -41.60
N ASP A 131 -4.94 -13.72 -41.40
CA ASP A 131 -5.18 -12.37 -41.91
C ASP A 131 -4.59 -12.12 -43.32
N GLY A 132 -3.85 -13.09 -43.84
CA GLY A 132 -3.27 -13.07 -45.18
C GLY A 132 -2.05 -12.15 -45.34
N TYR A 133 -1.55 -11.55 -44.25
CA TYR A 133 -0.38 -10.68 -44.33
C TYR A 133 0.91 -11.48 -44.53
N LYS A 134 1.78 -10.95 -45.39
CA LYS A 134 3.08 -11.53 -45.74
C LYS A 134 4.19 -10.56 -45.34
N LEU A 135 5.27 -11.08 -44.77
CA LEU A 135 6.33 -10.29 -44.16
C LEU A 135 7.69 -10.77 -44.67
N CYS A 136 8.56 -9.84 -45.07
CA CYS A 136 9.81 -10.18 -45.77
C CYS A 136 10.93 -10.68 -44.87
N SER A 137 10.77 -10.61 -43.55
CA SER A 137 11.78 -11.03 -42.57
C SER A 137 11.15 -11.34 -41.22
N GLU A 138 11.86 -12.10 -40.40
CA GLU A 138 11.49 -12.37 -39.01
C GLU A 138 11.35 -11.08 -38.21
N LYS A 139 12.25 -10.10 -38.44
CA LYS A 139 12.16 -8.78 -37.80
C LYS A 139 10.86 -8.05 -38.15
N CYS A 140 10.46 -8.04 -39.42
CA CYS A 140 9.18 -7.46 -39.82
C CYS A 140 8.00 -8.23 -39.22
N TYR A 141 8.14 -9.55 -39.02
CA TYR A 141 7.13 -10.37 -38.36
C TYR A 141 7.00 -10.05 -36.87
N GLU A 142 8.10 -9.91 -36.15
CA GLU A 142 8.11 -9.46 -34.76
C GLU A 142 7.63 -8.02 -34.61
N GLU A 143 7.99 -7.12 -35.53
CA GLU A 143 7.48 -5.74 -35.52
C GLU A 143 5.97 -5.69 -35.76
N TYR A 144 5.45 -6.49 -36.68
CA TYR A 144 4.03 -6.46 -37.02
C TYR A 144 3.14 -7.17 -35.98
N TYR A 145 3.56 -8.32 -35.47
CA TYR A 145 2.76 -9.16 -34.57
C TYR A 145 3.20 -9.17 -33.11
N GLY A 146 4.41 -8.71 -32.82
CA GLY A 146 4.95 -8.68 -31.46
C GLY A 146 4.24 -7.64 -30.60
N GLU A 147 4.12 -7.98 -29.33
CA GLU A 147 3.56 -7.10 -28.31
C GLU A 147 4.69 -6.48 -27.49
N TYR A 148 4.47 -5.27 -26.98
CA TYR A 148 5.46 -4.60 -26.13
C TYR A 148 5.42 -5.13 -24.70
N CYS A 149 6.57 -5.55 -24.18
CA CYS A 149 6.72 -5.86 -22.77
C CYS A 149 6.58 -4.59 -21.93
N ASN A 150 5.68 -4.57 -20.95
CA ASN A 150 5.47 -3.44 -20.07
C ASN A 150 6.67 -3.12 -19.16
N GLN A 151 7.60 -4.07 -18.97
CA GLN A 151 8.75 -3.86 -18.09
C GLN A 151 10.00 -3.35 -18.80
N CYS A 152 10.33 -3.92 -19.97
CA CYS A 152 11.55 -3.58 -20.70
C CYS A 152 11.31 -2.84 -22.02
N ALA A 153 10.04 -2.63 -22.41
CA ALA A 153 9.63 -1.98 -23.66
C ALA A 153 10.15 -2.64 -24.95
N ASN A 154 10.68 -3.86 -24.87
CA ASN A 154 11.03 -4.65 -26.06
C ASN A 154 9.77 -5.33 -26.61
N LYS A 155 9.69 -5.43 -27.95
CA LYS A 155 8.70 -6.29 -28.60
C LYS A 155 9.05 -7.75 -28.36
N THR A 156 8.04 -8.60 -28.31
CA THR A 156 8.20 -10.04 -28.26
C THR A 156 7.00 -10.75 -28.85
N LEU A 157 7.24 -11.89 -29.50
CA LEU A 157 6.20 -12.76 -30.05
C LEU A 157 5.60 -13.69 -28.98
N THR A 158 6.41 -14.08 -28.00
CA THR A 158 5.99 -14.93 -26.87
C THR A 158 5.86 -14.05 -25.65
N PHE A 159 4.68 -13.99 -25.06
CA PHE A 159 4.44 -13.14 -23.90
C PHE A 159 3.50 -13.80 -22.91
N TYR A 160 3.58 -13.34 -21.67
CA TYR A 160 2.71 -13.72 -20.56
C TYR A 160 1.83 -12.54 -20.21
N ARG A 161 0.52 -12.78 -20.04
CA ARG A 161 -0.42 -11.77 -19.57
C ARG A 161 -0.66 -11.96 -18.08
N ASP A 162 -0.68 -10.86 -17.33
CA ASP A 162 -1.04 -10.90 -15.92
C ASP A 162 -2.50 -11.34 -15.75
N GLU A 163 -2.77 -12.23 -14.78
CA GLU A 163 -4.10 -12.79 -14.54
C GLU A 163 -5.11 -11.74 -14.05
N GLN A 164 -4.64 -10.75 -13.28
CA GLN A 164 -5.49 -9.69 -12.72
C GLN A 164 -5.65 -8.53 -13.70
N ASN A 165 -4.64 -8.28 -14.54
CA ASN A 165 -4.65 -7.24 -15.54
C ASN A 165 -4.12 -7.73 -16.90
N PRO A 166 -4.99 -8.28 -17.77
CA PRO A 166 -4.61 -8.85 -19.06
C PRO A 166 -3.94 -7.87 -20.05
N ASN A 167 -3.97 -6.56 -19.76
CA ASN A 167 -3.28 -5.53 -20.54
C ASN A 167 -1.79 -5.41 -20.18
N ILE A 168 -1.36 -6.01 -19.06
CA ILE A 168 0.05 -6.09 -18.69
C ILE A 168 0.63 -7.34 -19.37
N ILE A 169 1.52 -7.09 -20.32
CA ILE A 169 2.23 -8.07 -21.13
C ILE A 169 3.69 -8.09 -20.66
N THR A 170 4.20 -9.28 -20.38
CA THR A 170 5.59 -9.47 -19.93
C THR A 170 6.30 -10.43 -20.89
N CYS A 171 7.50 -10.06 -21.34
CA CYS A 171 8.33 -10.97 -22.12
C CYS A 171 8.92 -12.09 -21.26
N PRO A 172 9.39 -13.21 -21.83
CA PRO A 172 9.83 -14.37 -21.07
C PRO A 172 10.98 -14.07 -20.09
N ALA A 173 11.98 -13.29 -20.53
CA ALA A 173 13.10 -12.89 -19.67
C ALA A 173 12.66 -12.05 -18.45
N CYS A 174 11.73 -11.12 -18.65
CA CYS A 174 11.15 -10.32 -17.57
C CYS A 174 10.27 -11.18 -16.64
N TYR A 175 9.52 -12.13 -17.20
CA TYR A 175 8.67 -13.03 -16.43
C TYR A 175 9.50 -13.95 -15.50
N GLU A 176 10.57 -14.56 -16.03
CA GLU A 176 11.50 -15.37 -15.23
C GLU A 176 12.16 -14.56 -14.11
N LYS A 177 12.58 -13.33 -14.43
CA LYS A 177 13.15 -12.42 -13.43
C LYS A 177 12.16 -12.10 -12.31
N ASN A 178 10.92 -11.76 -12.64
CA ASN A 178 9.87 -11.52 -11.64
C ASN A 178 9.62 -12.75 -10.76
N GLN A 179 9.57 -13.94 -11.38
CA GLN A 179 9.40 -15.20 -10.66
C GLN A 179 10.56 -15.49 -9.71
N GLN A 180 11.79 -15.15 -10.10
CA GLN A 180 12.95 -15.25 -9.21
C GLN A 180 12.86 -14.25 -8.05
N GLU A 181 12.56 -12.98 -8.33
CA GLU A 181 12.40 -11.94 -7.30
C GLU A 181 11.29 -12.28 -6.31
N GLU A 182 10.18 -12.87 -6.77
CA GLU A 182 9.10 -13.33 -5.90
C GLU A 182 9.53 -14.50 -5.01
N ARG A 183 10.29 -15.47 -5.55
CA ARG A 183 10.88 -16.56 -4.75
C ARG A 183 11.86 -16.03 -3.72
N GLU A 184 12.73 -15.10 -4.10
CA GLU A 184 13.66 -14.47 -3.15
C GLU A 184 12.91 -13.67 -2.08
N ARG A 185 11.86 -12.96 -2.46
CA ARG A 185 11.02 -12.22 -1.51
C ARG A 185 10.33 -13.16 -0.53
N LYS A 186 9.75 -14.27 -1.01
CA LYS A 186 9.18 -15.33 -0.15
C LYS A 186 10.24 -15.96 0.75
N GLY A 187 11.44 -16.19 0.23
CA GLY A 187 12.58 -16.71 1.01
C GLY A 187 13.11 -15.72 2.06
N ARG A 188 13.07 -14.40 1.80
CA ARG A 188 13.41 -13.38 2.80
C ARG A 188 12.32 -13.16 3.84
N LEU A 189 11.07 -13.51 3.52
CA LEU A 189 9.92 -13.41 4.43
C LEU A 189 9.81 -14.59 5.40
N THR A 190 10.59 -15.65 5.25
CA THR A 190 10.71 -16.65 6.33
C THR A 190 11.51 -16.05 7.47
N THR A 191 10.79 -15.46 8.42
CA THR A 191 11.36 -14.99 9.67
C THR A 191 11.50 -16.16 10.64
N TYR A 192 12.52 -16.09 11.48
CA TYR A 192 12.74 -17.03 12.57
C TYR A 192 12.57 -16.28 13.88
N CYS A 193 12.02 -16.95 14.89
CA CYS A 193 11.90 -16.39 16.23
C CYS A 193 13.29 -16.03 16.78
N GLN A 194 13.51 -14.78 17.18
CA GLN A 194 14.80 -14.33 17.71
C GLN A 194 15.21 -15.05 19.00
N LYS A 195 14.23 -15.52 19.79
CA LYS A 195 14.49 -16.19 21.08
C LYS A 195 14.76 -17.68 20.96
N CYS A 196 14.13 -18.39 20.01
CA CYS A 196 14.23 -19.86 19.92
C CYS A 196 14.58 -20.39 18.53
N SER A 197 14.79 -19.52 17.55
CA SER A 197 15.07 -19.87 16.14
C SER A 197 14.01 -20.74 15.47
N ALA A 198 12.80 -20.83 16.04
CA ALA A 198 11.69 -21.53 15.39
C ALA A 198 11.25 -20.76 14.14
N LYS A 199 10.94 -21.48 13.06
CA LYS A 199 10.41 -20.88 11.82
C LYS A 199 9.04 -20.26 12.10
N LEU A 200 8.89 -18.98 11.80
CA LEU A 200 7.62 -18.26 11.94
C LEU A 200 6.76 -18.43 10.66
N PRO A 201 5.43 -18.35 10.78
CA PRO A 201 4.53 -18.31 9.63
C PRO A 201 4.86 -17.15 8.69
N GLU A 202 4.54 -17.30 7.40
CA GLU A 202 4.62 -16.17 6.46
C GLU A 202 3.74 -15.02 6.95
N ASN A 203 4.28 -13.80 6.96
CA ASN A 203 3.64 -12.57 7.45
C ASN A 203 3.43 -12.49 8.97
N TYR A 204 4.19 -13.25 9.76
CA TYR A 204 4.18 -13.09 11.21
C TYR A 204 4.81 -11.73 11.60
N VAL A 205 4.03 -10.89 12.30
CA VAL A 205 4.35 -9.47 12.54
C VAL A 205 5.40 -9.29 13.64
N LEU A 206 5.52 -10.26 14.54
CA LEU A 206 6.42 -10.20 15.69
C LEU A 206 7.69 -11.01 15.43
N ASP A 207 8.83 -10.52 15.91
CA ASP A 207 10.10 -11.25 15.80
C ASP A 207 10.22 -12.42 16.81
N THR A 208 9.18 -12.66 17.61
CA THR A 208 9.14 -13.68 18.67
C THR A 208 7.88 -14.54 18.51
N CYS A 209 8.02 -15.86 18.57
CA CYS A 209 6.88 -16.78 18.45
C CYS A 209 5.96 -16.77 19.68
N ASP A 210 4.70 -17.17 19.51
CA ASP A 210 3.69 -17.26 20.57
C ASP A 210 4.19 -18.02 21.80
N ASN A 211 4.85 -19.18 21.61
CA ASN A 211 5.39 -19.97 22.73
C ASN A 211 6.42 -19.20 23.57
N CYS A 212 7.25 -18.36 22.93
CA CYS A 212 8.23 -17.55 23.64
C CYS A 212 7.59 -16.35 24.35
N LEU A 213 6.54 -15.77 23.76
CA LEU A 213 5.74 -14.71 24.38
C LEU A 213 4.98 -15.24 25.60
N ASP A 214 4.31 -16.38 25.46
CA ASP A 214 3.56 -17.02 26.54
C ASP A 214 4.47 -17.39 27.72
N LYS A 215 5.70 -17.84 27.42
CA LYS A 215 6.71 -18.15 28.46
C LYS A 215 7.14 -16.89 29.22
N GLU A 216 7.34 -15.78 28.52
CA GLU A 216 7.70 -14.49 29.11
C GLU A 216 6.55 -13.91 29.95
N ASP A 217 5.32 -14.02 29.47
CA ASP A 217 4.12 -13.65 30.23
C ASP A 217 3.97 -14.49 31.50
N ALA A 218 4.20 -15.80 31.42
CA ALA A 218 4.15 -16.70 32.58
C ALA A 218 5.27 -16.42 33.59
N GLU A 219 6.44 -15.97 33.15
CA GLU A 219 7.54 -15.58 34.04
C GLU A 219 7.23 -14.24 34.74
N ARG A 220 6.71 -13.25 34.01
CA ARG A 220 6.26 -11.98 34.59
C ARG A 220 5.14 -12.16 35.61
N GLU A 221 4.18 -13.04 35.34
CA GLU A 221 3.09 -13.30 36.30
C GLU A 221 3.59 -13.99 37.58
N ARG A 222 4.58 -14.89 37.46
CA ARG A 222 5.24 -15.49 38.64
C ARG A 222 5.96 -14.45 39.49
N GLU A 223 6.64 -13.48 38.87
CA GLU A 223 7.30 -12.40 39.60
C GLU A 223 6.28 -11.52 40.36
N ARG A 224 5.14 -11.20 39.74
CA ARG A 224 4.07 -10.44 40.40
C ARG A 224 3.50 -11.17 41.61
N GLU A 225 3.26 -12.46 41.50
CA GLU A 225 2.71 -13.25 42.59
C GLU A 225 3.70 -13.33 43.77
N GLN A 226 5.00 -13.46 43.48
CA GLN A 226 6.04 -13.38 44.51
C GLN A 226 6.06 -12.03 45.22
N ILE A 227 5.94 -10.91 44.48
CA ILE A 227 5.89 -9.57 45.07
C ILE A 227 4.65 -9.40 45.95
N ARG A 228 3.47 -9.84 45.48
CA ARG A 228 2.21 -9.77 46.26
C ARG A 228 2.29 -10.57 47.56
N SER A 229 2.86 -11.78 47.50
CA SER A 229 3.07 -12.61 48.69
C SER A 229 4.02 -11.92 49.69
N GLN A 230 5.10 -11.30 49.21
CA GLN A 230 6.02 -10.54 50.06
C GLN A 230 5.36 -9.31 50.68
N GLN A 231 4.50 -8.59 49.95
CA GLN A 231 3.74 -7.45 50.48
C GLN A 231 2.80 -7.88 51.59
N GLN A 232 2.05 -8.98 51.42
CA GLN A 232 1.15 -9.50 52.45
C GLN A 232 1.91 -9.86 53.74
N GLN A 233 3.07 -10.50 53.61
CA GLN A 233 3.90 -10.82 54.76
C GLN A 233 4.41 -9.55 55.46
N LEU A 234 4.90 -8.56 54.71
CA LEU A 234 5.38 -7.29 55.29
C LEU A 234 4.26 -6.50 55.95
N GLN A 235 3.07 -6.47 55.38
CA GLN A 235 1.91 -5.81 55.97
C GLN A 235 1.51 -6.46 57.31
N SER A 236 1.53 -7.79 57.40
CA SER A 236 1.31 -8.52 58.65
C SER A 236 2.37 -8.18 59.71
N ASP A 237 3.65 -8.22 59.33
CA ASP A 237 4.76 -7.87 60.23
C ASP A 237 4.65 -6.42 60.74
N ILE A 238 4.31 -5.48 59.85
CA ILE A 238 4.10 -4.07 60.19
C ILE A 238 2.93 -3.93 61.18
N ALA A 239 1.80 -4.58 60.92
CA ALA A 239 0.63 -4.53 61.80
C ALA A 239 0.94 -5.08 63.21
N ASN A 240 1.70 -6.19 63.30
CA ASN A 240 2.13 -6.78 64.56
C ASN A 240 3.08 -5.84 65.34
N LEU A 241 4.03 -5.20 64.65
CA LEU A 241 4.93 -4.22 65.27
C LEU A 241 4.19 -2.96 65.71
N GLU A 242 3.16 -2.53 64.97
CA GLU A 242 2.36 -1.35 65.28
C GLU A 242 1.48 -1.52 66.51
N GLN A 243 0.96 -2.72 66.75
CA GLN A 243 0.13 -3.05 67.92
C GLN A 243 0.89 -3.02 69.26
N ASN A 244 2.23 -3.07 69.25
CA ASN A 244 3.04 -2.91 70.45
C ASN A 244 3.09 -1.43 70.88
N SER A 245 2.47 -1.12 72.02
CA SER A 245 2.29 0.25 72.54
C SER A 245 3.54 0.88 73.16
N SER A 246 4.59 0.09 73.45
CA SER A 246 5.92 0.58 73.85
C SER A 246 6.98 -0.02 72.93
N LYS A 247 7.33 0.72 71.86
CA LYS A 247 8.39 0.32 70.92
C LYS A 247 9.74 0.76 71.44
N THR A 248 10.70 -0.17 71.48
CA THR A 248 12.11 0.20 71.67
C THR A 248 12.64 0.94 70.44
N PRO A 249 13.72 1.73 70.54
CA PRO A 249 14.34 2.37 69.37
C PRO A 249 14.71 1.37 68.26
N GLN A 250 15.09 0.14 68.63
CA GLN A 250 15.38 -0.93 67.70
C GLN A 250 14.12 -1.41 66.94
N GLN A 251 12.99 -1.54 67.64
CA GLN A 251 11.71 -1.90 67.02
C GLN A 251 11.17 -0.78 66.11
N GLN A 252 11.44 0.48 66.45
CA GLN A 252 11.08 1.61 65.60
C GLN A 252 11.90 1.61 64.30
N ALA A 253 13.21 1.35 64.38
CA ALA A 253 14.06 1.23 63.19
C ALA A 253 13.66 0.07 62.28
N ASP A 254 13.32 -1.11 62.85
CA ASP A 254 12.84 -2.27 62.07
C ASP A 254 11.49 -1.97 61.39
N LEU A 255 10.59 -1.25 62.06
CA LEU A 255 9.32 -0.80 61.48
C LEU A 255 9.53 0.14 60.29
N ASP A 256 10.42 1.13 60.41
CA ASP A 256 10.72 2.07 59.33
C ASP A 256 11.38 1.37 58.14
N GLN A 257 12.28 0.42 58.41
CA GLN A 257 12.90 -0.41 57.36
C GLN A 257 11.87 -1.28 56.62
N LYS A 258 10.95 -1.93 57.34
CA LYS A 258 9.88 -2.75 56.74
C LYS A 258 8.90 -1.89 55.93
N LYS A 259 8.54 -0.69 56.42
CA LYS A 259 7.71 0.26 55.67
C LYS A 259 8.37 0.74 54.39
N GLN A 260 9.67 1.03 54.44
CA GLN A 260 10.42 1.40 53.24
C GLN A 260 10.44 0.25 52.23
N LYS A 261 10.72 -0.99 52.68
CA LYS A 261 10.72 -2.17 51.81
C LYS A 261 9.34 -2.45 51.19
N LEU A 262 8.25 -2.23 51.94
CA LEU A 262 6.89 -2.35 51.41
C LEU A 262 6.65 -1.36 50.27
N LYS A 263 7.05 -0.10 50.46
CA LYS A 263 6.96 0.95 49.44
C LYS A 263 7.77 0.61 48.18
N ASP A 264 9.00 0.13 48.33
CA ASP A 264 9.84 -0.26 47.19
C ASP A 264 9.20 -1.41 46.38
N LEU A 265 8.52 -2.35 47.05
CA LEU A 265 7.78 -3.43 46.40
C LEU A 265 6.49 -2.94 45.72
N GLU A 266 5.78 -1.97 46.30
CA GLU A 266 4.63 -1.31 45.67
C GLU A 266 5.05 -0.57 44.40
N ASP A 267 6.15 0.16 44.43
CA ASP A 267 6.71 0.86 43.26
C ASP A 267 7.11 -0.14 42.16
N LYS A 268 7.79 -1.25 42.53
CA LYS A 268 8.15 -2.31 41.58
C LYS A 268 6.94 -3.01 40.98
N LEU A 269 5.90 -3.27 41.77
CA LEU A 269 4.66 -3.88 41.26
C LEU A 269 3.96 -2.93 40.28
N ASN A 270 3.87 -1.64 40.62
CA ASN A 270 3.32 -0.61 39.74
C ASN A 270 4.12 -0.48 38.44
N GLU A 271 5.45 -0.55 38.49
CA GLU A 271 6.30 -0.54 37.30
C GLU A 271 6.00 -1.75 36.40
N LEU A 272 5.97 -2.97 36.95
CA LEU A 272 5.62 -4.18 36.21
C LEU A 272 4.20 -4.12 35.63
N GLU A 273 3.23 -3.55 36.35
CA GLU A 273 1.86 -3.34 35.88
C GLU A 273 1.79 -2.33 34.74
N THR A 274 2.49 -1.21 34.88
CA THR A 274 2.60 -0.17 33.85
C THR A 274 3.34 -0.69 32.62
N GLU A 275 4.36 -1.52 32.80
CA GLU A 275 5.04 -2.22 31.73
C GLU A 275 4.12 -3.18 31.01
N LYS A 276 3.26 -3.96 31.67
CA LYS A 276 2.27 -4.81 30.96
C LYS A 276 1.30 -3.97 30.12
N ASP A 277 0.89 -2.82 30.65
CA ASP A 277 0.00 -1.87 29.97
C ASP A 277 0.71 -1.08 28.84
N ASN A 278 2.04 -1.03 28.82
CA ASN A 278 2.85 -0.41 27.78
C ASN A 278 3.51 -1.43 26.81
N SER A 279 3.81 -2.65 27.26
CA SER A 279 4.51 -3.75 26.57
C SER A 279 3.58 -4.55 25.69
N THR A 280 2.31 -4.65 26.05
CA THR A 280 1.31 -5.04 25.07
C THR A 280 0.93 -3.76 24.34
N ASP A 281 1.63 -3.50 23.23
CA ASP A 281 1.25 -2.47 22.27
C ASP A 281 -0.28 -2.53 22.14
N LEU A 282 -0.94 -1.39 22.32
CA LEU A 282 -2.40 -1.30 22.19
C LEU A 282 -2.82 -1.95 20.87
N ASP A 283 -1.97 -1.87 19.85
CA ASP A 283 -2.16 -2.53 18.56
C ASP A 283 -2.04 -4.07 18.62
N THR A 284 -1.15 -4.64 19.44
CA THR A 284 -1.09 -6.08 19.70
C THR A 284 -2.31 -6.57 20.50
N GLN A 285 -2.77 -5.82 21.52
CA GLN A 285 -4.00 -6.17 22.24
C GLN A 285 -5.23 -6.09 21.32
N ILE A 286 -5.30 -5.06 20.48
CA ILE A 286 -6.34 -4.88 19.47
C ILE A 286 -6.30 -6.03 18.45
N ALA A 287 -5.13 -6.39 17.93
CA ALA A 287 -4.96 -7.45 16.95
C ALA A 287 -5.36 -8.82 17.50
N LYS A 288 -4.97 -9.15 18.74
CA LYS A 288 -5.36 -10.39 19.42
C LYS A 288 -6.87 -10.44 19.68
N LEU A 289 -7.47 -9.34 20.15
CA LEU A 289 -8.93 -9.30 20.33
C LEU A 289 -9.69 -9.44 18.99
N GLN A 290 -9.19 -8.81 17.93
CA GLN A 290 -9.79 -8.91 16.60
C GLN A 290 -9.72 -10.33 16.03
N SER A 291 -8.63 -11.06 16.25
CA SER A 291 -8.51 -12.45 15.79
C SER A 291 -9.46 -13.39 16.54
N GLU A 292 -9.57 -13.22 17.87
CA GLU A 292 -10.51 -13.98 18.71
C GLU A 292 -11.98 -13.70 18.34
N ILE A 293 -12.33 -12.45 18.03
CA ILE A 293 -13.67 -12.09 17.53
C ILE A 293 -13.96 -12.77 16.19
N ARG A 294 -13.03 -12.74 15.23
CA ARG A 294 -13.21 -13.40 13.93
C ARG A 294 -13.38 -14.91 14.07
N ALA A 295 -12.65 -15.54 14.99
CA ALA A 295 -12.75 -16.97 15.25
C ALA A 295 -14.14 -17.35 15.79
N LEU A 296 -14.69 -16.55 16.70
CA LEU A 296 -16.06 -16.73 17.22
C LEU A 296 -17.13 -16.43 16.15
N GLU A 297 -16.92 -15.42 15.31
CA GLU A 297 -17.86 -15.04 14.25
C GLU A 297 -18.00 -16.12 13.17
N LYS A 298 -16.90 -16.83 12.86
CA LYS A 298 -16.87 -17.91 11.86
C LYS A 298 -17.57 -19.20 12.31
N LYS A 299 -17.91 -19.36 13.59
CA LYS A 299 -18.67 -20.53 14.04
C LYS A 299 -20.12 -20.44 13.54
N PRO A 300 -20.64 -21.45 12.83
CA PRO A 300 -21.97 -21.40 12.21
C PRO A 300 -23.11 -21.50 13.24
N ASN A 301 -22.90 -22.17 14.37
CA ASN A 301 -23.84 -22.24 15.49
C ASN A 301 -23.10 -21.84 16.76
N ARG A 302 -23.43 -20.66 17.33
CA ARG A 302 -22.86 -20.19 18.60
C ARG A 302 -23.83 -20.52 19.73
N THR A 303 -23.29 -20.93 20.88
CA THR A 303 -24.11 -21.06 22.09
C THR A 303 -24.43 -19.67 22.67
N THR A 304 -25.44 -19.59 23.53
CA THR A 304 -25.79 -18.34 24.24
C THR A 304 -24.62 -17.77 25.04
N GLU A 305 -23.73 -18.64 25.54
CA GLU A 305 -22.51 -18.27 26.27
C GLU A 305 -21.44 -17.71 25.34
N GLU A 306 -21.26 -18.31 24.16
CA GLU A 306 -20.35 -17.80 23.13
C GLU A 306 -20.81 -16.46 22.55
N GLU A 307 -22.12 -16.26 22.45
CA GLU A 307 -22.70 -15.00 22.01
C GLU A 307 -22.45 -13.89 23.03
N LYS A 308 -22.64 -14.17 24.34
CA LYS A 308 -22.29 -13.26 25.42
C LYS A 308 -20.79 -12.93 25.45
N LEU A 309 -19.94 -13.94 25.26
CA LEU A 309 -18.49 -13.76 25.17
C LEU A 309 -18.08 -12.88 23.99
N LEU A 310 -18.76 -13.01 22.84
CA LEU A 310 -18.53 -12.19 21.66
C LEU A 310 -18.88 -10.72 21.92
N THR A 311 -19.99 -10.44 22.60
CA THR A 311 -20.38 -9.07 22.98
C THR A 311 -19.38 -8.45 23.94
N ASP A 312 -18.94 -9.21 24.95
CA ASP A 312 -17.94 -8.74 25.92
C ASP A 312 -16.59 -8.43 25.25
N LYS A 313 -16.14 -9.29 24.31
CA LYS A 313 -14.93 -9.03 23.53
C LYS A 313 -15.07 -7.81 22.61
N ARG A 314 -16.21 -7.62 21.95
CA ARG A 314 -16.46 -6.42 21.12
C ARG A 314 -16.45 -5.14 21.97
N LYS A 315 -17.03 -5.18 23.16
CA LYS A 315 -17.00 -4.05 24.11
C LYS A 315 -15.57 -3.72 24.54
N LYS A 316 -14.79 -4.74 24.92
CA LYS A 316 -13.38 -4.57 25.30
C LYS A 316 -12.52 -4.06 24.14
N LEU A 317 -12.80 -4.45 22.90
CA LEU A 317 -12.15 -3.89 21.71
C LEU A 317 -12.44 -2.39 21.55
N ALA A 318 -13.69 -1.97 21.73
CA ALA A 318 -14.08 -0.57 21.67
C ALA A 318 -13.40 0.28 22.75
N GLU A 319 -13.27 -0.26 23.97
CA GLU A 319 -12.54 0.39 25.08
C GLU A 319 -11.05 0.56 24.76
N LEU A 320 -10.39 -0.45 24.20
CA LEU A 320 -8.98 -0.36 23.78
C LEU A 320 -8.78 0.65 22.65
N LEU A 321 -9.67 0.69 21.65
CA LEU A 321 -9.63 1.69 20.59
C LEU A 321 -9.84 3.12 21.11
N ALA A 322 -10.74 3.29 22.09
CA ALA A 322 -10.95 4.59 22.73
C ALA A 322 -9.73 5.03 23.56
N LYS A 323 -9.08 4.09 24.27
CA LYS A 323 -7.82 4.34 24.99
C LYS A 323 -6.70 4.74 24.03
N LYS A 324 -6.57 4.07 22.89
CA LYS A 324 -5.61 4.42 21.83
C LYS A 324 -5.82 5.86 21.32
N ASN A 325 -7.05 6.21 20.97
CA ASN A 325 -7.39 7.56 20.51
C ASN A 325 -7.12 8.65 21.57
N LYS A 326 -7.31 8.35 22.86
CA LYS A 326 -6.95 9.27 23.94
C LYS A 326 -5.44 9.45 24.07
N LYS A 327 -4.65 8.37 23.98
CA LYS A 327 -3.18 8.42 24.06
C LYS A 327 -2.57 9.23 22.91
N GLU A 328 -3.15 9.14 21.70
CA GLU A 328 -2.75 9.94 20.53
C GLU A 328 -3.10 11.43 20.68
N ASN A 329 -4.25 11.76 21.29
CA ASN A 329 -4.66 13.15 21.52
C ASN A 329 -3.94 13.82 22.72
N SER A 330 -3.43 13.03 23.67
CA SER A 330 -2.69 13.52 24.85
C SER A 330 -1.20 13.75 24.58
N GLN A 331 -0.67 13.31 23.43
CA GLN A 331 0.65 13.75 22.98
C GLN A 331 0.53 15.20 22.48
N SER A 332 0.85 16.15 23.35
CA SER A 332 1.09 17.56 23.00
C SER A 332 1.92 17.64 21.71
N PRO A 333 1.65 18.59 20.80
CA PRO A 333 2.35 18.67 19.52
C PRO A 333 3.85 18.69 19.79
N LYS A 334 4.55 17.63 19.38
CA LYS A 334 6.02 17.62 19.33
C LYS A 334 6.41 18.89 18.58
N LYS A 335 7.07 19.82 19.28
CA LYS A 335 7.53 21.09 18.73
C LYS A 335 8.17 20.81 17.37
N PRO A 336 7.82 21.55 16.31
CA PRO A 336 8.44 21.34 15.02
C PRO A 336 9.95 21.51 15.20
N ILE A 337 10.70 20.51 14.75
CA ILE A 337 12.15 20.56 14.62
C ILE A 337 12.44 21.71 13.64
N ILE A 338 12.73 22.90 14.17
CA ILE A 338 13.31 24.02 13.44
C ILE A 338 14.80 23.71 13.34
N LEU A 339 15.17 22.89 12.37
CA LEU A 339 16.55 22.69 11.90
C LEU A 339 16.40 22.10 10.50
N TYR A 340 16.68 22.90 9.47
CA TYR A 340 16.92 22.56 8.04
C TYR A 340 16.33 23.52 6.98
N VAL A 341 15.89 24.74 7.34
CA VAL A 341 15.51 25.75 6.31
C VAL A 341 16.63 26.76 6.00
N SER A 342 17.71 26.82 6.79
CA SER A 342 18.84 27.75 6.55
C SER A 342 19.85 27.26 5.50
N LEU A 343 19.85 25.98 5.12
CA LEU A 343 20.79 25.43 4.12
C LEU A 343 20.30 25.53 2.67
N THR A 344 18.99 25.55 2.43
CA THR A 344 18.45 25.65 1.06
C THR A 344 18.49 27.07 0.51
N VAL A 345 18.22 28.08 1.34
CA VAL A 345 18.29 29.48 0.91
C VAL A 345 19.75 29.92 0.70
N GLY A 346 20.68 29.50 1.56
CA GLY A 346 22.10 29.77 1.39
C GLY A 346 22.70 29.13 0.13
N GLY A 347 22.31 27.88 -0.17
CA GLY A 347 22.77 27.17 -1.37
C GLY A 347 22.31 27.82 -2.68
N ILE A 348 21.06 28.30 -2.73
CA ILE A 348 20.53 28.98 -3.91
C ILE A 348 21.25 30.32 -4.15
N ILE A 349 21.53 31.08 -3.10
CA ILE A 349 22.27 32.36 -3.22
C ILE A 349 23.69 32.12 -3.74
N LEU A 350 24.38 31.08 -3.25
CA LEU A 350 25.74 30.74 -3.71
C LEU A 350 25.76 30.34 -5.21
N LEU A 351 24.75 29.59 -5.66
CA LEU A 351 24.62 29.18 -7.07
C LEU A 351 24.35 30.37 -8.00
N VAL A 352 23.55 31.35 -7.58
CA VAL A 352 23.29 32.57 -8.36
C VAL A 352 24.55 33.43 -8.49
N ILE A 353 25.35 33.54 -7.42
CA ILE A 353 26.64 34.27 -7.44
C ILE A 353 27.64 33.59 -8.38
N LEU A 354 27.75 32.25 -8.33
CA LEU A 354 28.63 31.50 -9.23
C LEU A 354 28.20 31.63 -10.69
N ALA A 355 26.89 31.57 -10.97
CA ALA A 355 26.35 31.75 -12.32
C ALA A 355 26.65 33.16 -12.88
N THR A 356 26.57 34.21 -12.07
CA THR A 356 26.89 35.58 -12.50
C THR A 356 28.39 35.78 -12.77
N ILE A 357 29.27 35.13 -12.01
CA ILE A 357 30.73 35.18 -12.26
C ILE A 357 31.07 34.48 -13.58
N ILE A 358 30.48 33.31 -13.84
CA ILE A 358 30.69 32.56 -15.09
C ILE A 358 30.17 33.36 -16.30
N PHE A 359 29.01 33.98 -16.18
CA PHE A 359 28.45 34.80 -17.26
C PHE A 359 29.29 36.05 -17.57
N ARG A 360 29.89 36.69 -16.55
CA ARG A 360 30.79 37.83 -16.75
C ARG A 360 32.11 37.43 -17.41
N ARG A 361 32.63 36.23 -17.14
CA ARG A 361 33.86 35.72 -17.77
C ARG A 361 33.71 35.37 -19.25
N LYS A 362 32.50 35.09 -19.74
CA LYS A 362 32.24 34.84 -21.18
C LYS A 362 32.06 36.11 -22.02
N LYS A 363 31.97 37.29 -21.39
CA LYS A 363 31.77 38.59 -22.06
C LYS A 363 33.04 39.46 -22.14
N LYS A 364 34.16 38.97 -21.62
CA LYS A 364 35.50 39.45 -21.93
C LYS A 364 36.16 38.39 -22.80
#